data_AF-A0A925UEX2-F1
#
_entry.id   AF-A0A925UEX2-F1
#
_cell.length_a   1.000
_cell.length_b   1.000
_cell.length_c   1.000
_cell.angle_alpha   90.00
_cell.angle_beta   90.00
_cell.angle_gamma   90.00
#
_symmetry.space_group_name_H-M   'P 1'
#
loop_
_entity.id
_entity.type
_entity.pdbx_description
1 polymer ?
#
loop_
_entity_poly.entity_id
_entity_poly.type
_entity_poly.pdbx_seq_one_letter_code
_entity_poly.pdbx_strand_id
1 'polypeptide(L)'
;MELVVNSPNEGVPADAPAYAYTGGKPFNAALPCIVFVHGALNDHSVWTLLARWFAHHGHGVLAVDLPGHGRSRGLPLQNVEALADWLLAVLDAAGVERV
;
A
#
# COMPACT_ATOMS: atom_id res chain seq x y z
N MET A 1 -6.74 2.23 -11.56
CA MET A 1 -7.39 1.32 -10.60
C MET A 1 -6.60 1.37 -9.31
N GLU A 2 -7.26 1.18 -8.18
CA GLU A 2 -6.73 1.39 -6.84
C GLU A 2 -7.32 0.33 -5.89
N LEU A 3 -6.59 0.03 -4.81
CA LEU A 3 -7.06 -0.76 -3.70
C LEU A 3 -7.16 0.15 -2.47
N VAL A 4 -8.31 0.10 -1.81
CA VAL A 4 -8.56 0.79 -0.55
C VAL A 4 -8.97 -0.23 0.49
N VAL A 5 -8.23 -0.31 1.59
CA VAL A 5 -8.55 -1.17 2.74
C VAL A 5 -8.65 -0.31 4.01
N ASN A 6 -9.42 -0.76 5.00
CA ASN A 6 -9.49 -0.07 6.28
C ASN A 6 -8.15 -0.23 7.02
N SER A 7 -7.66 0.85 7.65
CA SER A 7 -6.43 0.81 8.44
C SER A 7 -6.60 -0.05 9.69
N PRO A 8 -5.76 -1.08 9.95
CA PRO A 8 -6.10 -2.09 10.97
C PRO A 8 -5.56 -1.82 12.38
N ASN A 9 -4.77 -0.75 12.60
CA ASN A 9 -3.98 -0.58 13.84
C ASN A 9 -4.50 0.51 14.80
N GLU A 10 -4.21 0.31 16.09
CA GLU A 10 -4.31 1.36 17.12
C GLU A 10 -3.39 2.56 16.79
N GLY A 11 -3.91 3.78 16.90
CA GLY A 11 -3.17 5.02 16.62
C GLY A 11 -3.47 5.66 15.25
N VAL A 12 -4.13 4.93 14.35
CA VAL A 12 -4.82 5.48 13.18
C VAL A 12 -6.32 5.29 13.44
N PRO A 13 -7.20 6.27 13.15
CA PRO A 13 -8.64 6.03 13.25
C PRO A 13 -9.00 4.75 12.47
N ALA A 14 -9.74 3.82 13.10
CA ALA A 14 -10.07 2.50 12.54
C ALA A 14 -10.73 2.57 11.14
N ASP A 15 -11.26 3.75 10.80
CA ASP A 15 -11.98 4.04 9.57
C ASP A 15 -11.12 4.79 8.54
N ALA A 16 -9.84 5.03 8.82
CA ALA A 16 -8.97 5.76 7.91
C ALA A 16 -8.55 4.83 6.75
N PRO A 17 -8.93 5.13 5.50
CA PRO A 17 -8.58 4.28 4.37
C PRO A 17 -7.07 4.33 4.08
N ALA A 18 -6.48 3.14 3.95
CA ALA A 18 -5.17 2.94 3.35
C ALA A 18 -5.31 2.86 1.83
N TYR A 19 -4.45 3.56 1.11
CA TYR A 19 -4.47 3.60 -0.35
C TYR A 19 -3.27 2.87 -0.96
N ALA A 20 -3.53 2.09 -2.00
CA ALA A 20 -2.49 1.55 -2.87
C ALA A 20 -2.87 1.71 -4.36
N TYR A 21 -1.92 2.23 -5.15
CA TYR A 21 -2.03 2.18 -6.61
C TYR A 21 -1.63 0.80 -7.13
N THR A 22 -2.49 0.20 -7.95
CA THR A 22 -2.35 -1.20 -8.39
C THR A 22 -1.78 -1.34 -9.81
N GLY A 23 -1.08 -0.33 -10.30
CA GLY A 23 -0.49 -0.37 -11.66
C GLY A 23 -1.51 -0.30 -12.80
N GLY A 24 -2.76 0.10 -12.51
CA GLY A 24 -3.81 0.23 -13.54
C GLY A 24 -4.60 -1.04 -13.82
N LYS A 25 -4.41 -2.13 -13.05
CA LYS A 25 -5.21 -3.36 -13.14
C LYS A 25 -5.83 -3.76 -11.80
N PRO A 26 -6.89 -4.58 -11.82
CA PRO A 26 -7.15 -5.67 -10.90
C PRO A 26 -6.11 -5.94 -9.81
N PHE A 27 -6.27 -5.60 -8.52
CA PHE A 27 -5.41 -6.28 -7.56
C PHE A 27 -5.84 -7.75 -7.50
N ASN A 28 -4.87 -8.68 -7.56
CA ASN A 28 -5.12 -10.10 -7.49
C ASN A 28 -4.09 -10.73 -6.55
N ALA A 29 -4.55 -11.12 -5.36
CA ALA A 29 -3.73 -11.72 -4.32
C ALA A 29 -3.18 -13.11 -4.69
N ALA A 30 -3.71 -13.76 -5.74
CA ALA A 30 -3.21 -15.05 -6.22
C ALA A 30 -1.95 -14.94 -7.12
N LEU A 31 -1.52 -13.73 -7.47
CA LEU A 31 -0.30 -13.50 -8.26
C LEU A 31 0.91 -13.23 -7.35
N PRO A 32 2.15 -13.47 -7.82
CA PRO A 32 3.35 -13.00 -7.12
C PRO A 32 3.24 -11.51 -6.83
N CYS A 33 3.31 -11.13 -5.55
CA CYS A 33 3.06 -9.76 -5.12
C CYS A 33 4.36 -8.93 -5.14
N ILE A 34 4.27 -7.67 -5.56
CA ILE A 34 5.32 -6.67 -5.37
C ILE A 34 4.73 -5.48 -4.64
N VAL A 35 5.37 -5.11 -3.53
CA VAL A 35 5.00 -3.95 -2.72
C VAL A 35 6.04 -2.86 -2.87
N PHE A 36 5.62 -1.69 -3.34
CA PHE A 36 6.47 -0.51 -3.41
C PHE A 36 6.19 0.42 -2.23
N VAL A 37 7.21 0.63 -1.39
CA VAL A 37 7.18 1.56 -0.27
C VAL A 37 7.99 2.80 -0.63
N HIS A 38 7.39 3.98 -0.51
CA HIS A 38 8.07 5.24 -0.81
C HIS A 38 8.94 5.73 0.37
N GLY A 39 9.87 6.64 0.08
CA GLY A 39 10.66 7.35 1.11
C GLY A 39 10.00 8.65 1.58
N ALA A 40 10.68 9.39 2.45
CA ALA A 40 10.20 10.69 2.93
C ALA A 40 9.92 11.68 1.78
N LEU A 41 8.92 12.54 1.96
CA LEU A 41 8.45 13.55 0.99
C LEU A 41 7.92 13.00 -0.34
N ASN A 42 7.60 11.70 -0.40
CA ASN A 42 7.03 11.05 -1.57
C ASN A 42 5.65 10.45 -1.26
N ASP A 43 5.00 9.96 -2.30
CA ASP A 43 3.81 9.11 -2.28
C ASP A 43 3.95 8.02 -3.36
N HIS A 44 2.92 7.21 -3.59
CA HIS A 44 2.89 6.13 -4.58
C HIS A 44 3.27 6.57 -6.01
N SER A 45 3.10 7.85 -6.35
CA SER A 45 3.29 8.35 -7.72
C SER A 45 4.71 8.15 -8.23
N VAL A 46 5.71 8.12 -7.34
CA VAL A 46 7.12 7.86 -7.71
C VAL A 46 7.32 6.47 -8.32
N TRP A 47 6.40 5.55 -8.05
CA TRP A 47 6.43 4.18 -8.56
C TRP A 47 5.51 3.95 -9.76
N THR A 48 4.78 4.97 -10.25
CA THR A 48 3.71 4.81 -11.25
C THR A 48 4.13 3.97 -12.46
N LEU A 49 5.31 4.23 -13.03
CA LEU A 49 5.79 3.51 -14.21
C LEU A 49 6.21 2.07 -13.89
N LEU A 50 6.92 1.85 -12.78
CA LEU A 50 7.32 0.50 -12.36
C LEU A 50 6.10 -0.34 -12.01
N ALA A 51 5.17 0.22 -11.23
CA ALA A 51 3.96 -0.44 -10.82
C ALA A 51 3.11 -0.85 -12.03
N ARG A 52 2.98 0.04 -13.02
CA ARG A 52 2.29 -0.28 -14.29
C ARG A 52 3.00 -1.39 -15.06
N TRP A 53 4.34 -1.37 -15.10
CA TRP A 53 5.08 -2.42 -15.78
C TRP A 53 4.79 -3.79 -15.14
N PHE A 54 5.03 -3.95 -13.84
CA PHE A 54 4.85 -5.25 -13.17
C PHE A 54 3.39 -5.74 -13.17
N ALA A 55 2.41 -4.86 -12.97
CA ALA A 55 1.00 -5.24 -13.01
C ALA A 55 0.59 -5.84 -14.36
N HIS A 56 1.20 -5.34 -15.45
CA HIS A 56 0.97 -5.84 -16.79
C HIS A 56 1.86 -7.04 -17.17
N HIS A 57 2.78 -7.45 -16.29
CA HIS A 57 3.71 -8.58 -16.49
C HIS A 57 3.54 -9.67 -15.42
N GLY A 58 2.30 -9.93 -15.00
CA GLY A 58 1.95 -11.12 -14.20
C GLY A 58 2.10 -10.97 -12.69
N HIS A 59 2.24 -9.74 -12.19
CA HIS A 59 2.34 -9.48 -10.75
C HIS A 59 1.08 -8.81 -10.19
N GLY A 60 0.75 -9.13 -8.94
CA GLY A 60 -0.12 -8.30 -8.12
C GLY A 60 0.72 -7.15 -7.55
N VAL A 61 0.35 -5.90 -7.78
CA VAL A 61 1.17 -4.75 -7.38
C VAL A 61 0.43 -3.89 -6.38
N LEU A 62 1.15 -3.47 -5.33
CA LEU A 62 0.70 -2.48 -4.35
C LEU A 62 1.77 -1.39 -4.22
N ALA A 63 1.56 -0.24 -4.85
CA ALA A 63 2.33 0.97 -4.54
C ALA A 63 1.57 1.76 -3.47
N VAL A 64 1.97 1.59 -2.21
CA VAL A 64 1.25 2.09 -1.04
C VAL A 64 1.58 3.55 -0.77
N ASP A 65 0.58 4.30 -0.31
CA ASP A 65 0.78 5.57 0.38
C ASP A 65 0.88 5.28 1.89
N LEU A 66 1.97 5.66 2.55
CA LEU A 66 2.08 5.54 4.00
C LEU A 66 1.13 6.55 4.70
N PRO A 67 0.74 6.32 5.97
CA PRO A 67 -0.09 7.26 6.72
C PRO A 67 0.44 8.71 6.65
N GLY A 68 -0.46 9.65 6.41
CA GLY A 68 -0.13 11.08 6.26
C GLY A 68 0.49 11.47 4.91
N HIS A 69 0.56 10.55 3.94
CA HIS A 69 1.10 10.80 2.60
C HIS A 69 0.06 10.48 1.52
N GLY A 70 0.13 11.21 0.41
CA GLY A 70 -0.71 10.98 -0.77
C GLY A 70 -2.20 10.90 -0.43
N ARG A 71 -2.80 9.74 -0.68
CA ARG A 71 -4.23 9.46 -0.52
C ARG A 71 -4.57 8.65 0.74
N SER A 72 -3.58 8.08 1.42
CA SER A 72 -3.80 7.42 2.71
C SER A 72 -4.14 8.46 3.78
N ARG A 73 -5.19 8.19 4.56
CA ARG A 73 -5.63 9.10 5.64
C ARG A 73 -4.86 8.83 6.93
N GLY A 74 -5.04 9.72 7.91
CA GLY A 74 -4.37 9.64 9.21
C GLY A 74 -3.14 10.55 9.31
N LEU A 75 -2.55 10.59 10.51
CA LEU A 75 -1.30 11.30 10.77
C LEU A 75 -0.11 10.40 10.45
N PRO A 76 1.07 10.97 10.13
CA PRO A 76 2.30 10.22 10.08
C PRO A 76 2.56 9.49 11.40
N LEU A 77 2.95 8.22 11.30
CA LEU A 77 3.34 7.42 12.46
C LEU A 77 4.72 7.85 12.98
N GLN A 78 4.95 7.62 14.27
CA GLN A 78 6.06 8.22 15.01
C GLN A 78 7.42 7.54 14.78
N ASN A 79 7.41 6.30 14.30
CA ASN A 79 8.63 5.50 14.11
C ASN A 79 8.45 4.47 12.98
N VAL A 80 9.57 3.83 12.61
CA VAL A 80 9.62 2.88 11.49
C VAL A 80 8.90 1.59 11.82
N GLU A 81 8.96 1.14 13.07
CA GLU A 81 8.29 -0.06 13.56
C GLU A 81 6.77 0.07 13.41
N ALA A 82 6.18 1.19 13.81
CA ALA A 82 4.76 1.46 13.63
C ALA A 82 4.36 1.52 12.15
N LEU A 83 5.23 2.05 11.27
CA LEU A 83 5.00 1.99 9.81
C LEU A 83 5.05 0.56 9.28
N ALA A 84 5.96 -0.27 9.78
CA ALA A 84 6.07 -1.68 9.41
C ALA A 84 4.83 -2.47 9.87
N ASP A 85 4.41 -2.29 11.12
CA ASP A 85 3.20 -2.92 11.66
C ASP A 85 1.96 -2.50 10.87
N TRP A 86 1.87 -1.22 10.49
CA TRP A 86 0.79 -0.72 9.65
C TRP A 86 0.81 -1.36 8.25
N LEU A 87 1.99 -1.46 7.64
CA LEU A 87 2.14 -2.05 6.31
C LEU A 87 1.76 -3.53 6.32
N LEU A 88 2.23 -4.31 7.31
CA LEU A 88 1.88 -5.73 7.44
C LEU A 88 0.37 -5.90 7.56
N ALA A 89 -0.29 -5.08 8.37
CA ALA A 89 -1.72 -5.17 8.54
C ALA A 89 -2.49 -4.80 7.25
N VAL A 90 -1.99 -3.84 6.45
CA VAL A 90 -2.53 -3.54 5.11
C VAL A 90 -2.39 -4.74 4.18
N LEU A 91 -1.26 -5.45 4.23
CA LEU A 91 -1.02 -6.66 3.42
C LEU A 91 -1.98 -7.79 3.83
N ASP A 92 -2.18 -8.01 5.13
CA ASP A 92 -3.15 -8.98 5.65
C ASP A 92 -4.57 -8.64 5.18
N ALA A 93 -4.98 -7.37 5.27
CA ALA A 93 -6.29 -6.91 4.80
C ALA A 93 -6.46 -7.04 3.28
N ALA A 94 -5.37 -6.96 2.51
CA ALA A 94 -5.35 -7.18 1.07
C ALA A 94 -5.32 -8.68 0.70
N GLY A 95 -5.20 -9.59 1.68
CA GLY A 95 -5.10 -11.03 1.46
C GLY A 95 -3.74 -11.47 0.91
N VAL A 96 -2.67 -10.72 1.16
CA VAL A 96 -1.33 -11.03 0.68
C VAL A 96 -0.63 -11.97 1.64
N GLU A 97 -0.39 -13.21 1.21
CA GLU A 97 0.31 -14.22 2.02
C GLU A 97 1.84 -14.17 1.86
N ARG A 98 2.34 -13.63 0.73
CA ARG A 98 3.78 -13.54 0.42
C ARG A 98 4.07 -12.42 -0.58
N VAL A 99 5.20 -11.74 -0.36
CA VAL A 99 5.79 -10.70 -1.23
C VAL A 99 7.20 -11.06 -1.65
#